data_AF-A0AAP6GF41-F1
#
_entry.id   AF-A0AAP6GF41-F1
#
_cell.length_a   1.000
_cell.length_b   1.000
_cell.length_c   1.000
_cell.angle_alpha   90.00
_cell.angle_beta   90.00
_cell.angle_gamma   90.00
#
_symmetry.space_group_name_H-M   'P 1'
#
loop_
_entity.id
_entity.type
_entity.pdbx_description
1 polymer ?
#
loop_
_entity_poly.entity_id
_entity_poly.type
_entity_poly.pdbx_seq_one_letter_code
_entity_poly.pdbx_strand_id
1 'polypeptide(L)'
;ANNDADSAVEGVFTPVTGNVITGLGTTGGAGGAGADVKGADDAAVSQVVGFNGSTDSNPSGGFTVAGQYGNLTMGPDGEYSYTLTAASVPVGATDVFTYTLKDGDNDTDPATLTINIGQDTRTPVLTIGNATVDEEGLPVRGSEPAGSAAAGNSEVFTDSFTVNTQGENLTGLTIGGQVYNLVSGGSQT
;
A
#
# COMPACT_ATOMS: atom_id res chain seq x y z
N ALA A 1 -14.80 24.69 9.97
CA ALA A 1 -14.08 23.46 9.72
C ALA A 1 -13.42 23.60 8.35
N ASN A 2 -12.13 23.29 8.26
CA ASN A 2 -11.31 23.35 7.05
C ASN A 2 -11.10 21.94 6.53
N ASN A 3 -10.91 21.77 5.23
CA ASN A 3 -10.63 20.44 4.70
C ASN A 3 -9.18 20.03 4.98
N ASP A 4 -9.01 18.79 5.41
CA ASP A 4 -7.74 18.13 5.65
C ASP A 4 -7.40 17.13 4.55
N ALA A 5 -6.11 16.86 4.39
CA ALA A 5 -5.64 15.71 3.65
C ALA A 5 -4.50 15.00 4.37
N ASP A 6 -4.27 13.76 4.02
CA ASP A 6 -3.11 12.98 4.45
C ASP A 6 -2.78 11.97 3.34
N SER A 7 -1.73 11.18 3.53
CA SER A 7 -1.32 10.17 2.57
C SER A 7 -0.94 8.86 3.23
N ALA A 8 -1.46 7.76 2.69
CA ALA A 8 -1.01 6.41 2.95
C ALA A 8 -0.27 5.86 1.72
N VAL A 9 0.46 4.77 1.88
CA VAL A 9 1.17 4.10 0.77
C VAL A 9 0.66 2.67 0.66
N GLU A 10 0.33 2.24 -0.56
CA GLU A 10 -0.01 0.86 -0.88
C GLU A 10 1.08 -0.09 -0.39
N GLY A 11 0.69 -1.24 0.16
CA GLY A 11 1.63 -2.20 0.74
C GLY A 11 2.25 -1.78 2.08
N VAL A 12 1.94 -0.58 2.59
CA VAL A 12 2.34 -0.09 3.91
C VAL A 12 1.11 -0.06 4.82
N PHE A 13 0.92 -1.13 5.61
CA PHE A 13 -0.25 -1.32 6.46
C PHE A 13 -0.13 -0.69 7.86
N THR A 14 0.90 0.13 8.10
CA THR A 14 1.00 0.89 9.34
C THR A 14 0.03 2.07 9.31
N PRO A 15 -0.70 2.34 10.40
CA PRO A 15 -1.63 3.46 10.41
C PRO A 15 -0.95 4.80 10.18
N VAL A 16 -1.62 5.68 9.45
CA VAL A 16 -1.26 7.11 9.36
C VAL A 16 -2.11 7.87 10.36
N THR A 17 -1.49 8.81 11.07
CA THR A 17 -2.09 9.48 12.21
C THR A 17 -1.97 10.98 12.07
N GLY A 18 -3.00 11.70 12.50
CA GLY A 18 -2.99 13.15 12.55
C GLY A 18 -4.14 13.67 13.41
N ASN A 19 -4.44 14.95 13.28
CA ASN A 19 -5.54 15.57 13.96
C ASN A 19 -6.17 16.67 13.09
N VAL A 20 -7.45 16.49 12.73
CA VAL A 20 -8.19 17.40 11.83
C VAL A 20 -8.42 18.78 12.45
N ILE A 21 -8.54 18.86 13.77
CA ILE A 21 -8.76 20.13 14.47
C ILE A 21 -7.48 20.96 14.53
N THR A 22 -6.35 20.33 14.85
CA THR A 22 -5.07 21.04 15.04
C THR A 22 -4.25 21.13 13.75
N GLY A 23 -4.58 20.32 12.74
CA GLY A 23 -3.78 20.19 11.53
C GLY A 23 -2.48 19.39 11.70
N LEU A 24 -2.22 18.83 12.88
CA LEU A 24 -1.00 18.05 13.11
C LEU A 24 -1.06 16.74 12.33
N GLY A 25 0.01 16.41 11.61
CA GLY A 25 0.07 15.18 10.81
C GLY A 25 -0.75 15.21 9.53
N THR A 26 -1.49 16.29 9.24
CA THR A 26 -2.18 16.46 7.96
C THR A 26 -1.27 17.17 6.95
N THR A 27 -1.48 16.84 5.68
CA THR A 27 -0.99 17.61 4.53
C THR A 27 -2.15 18.48 4.04
N GLY A 28 -1.92 19.78 3.81
CA GLY A 28 -3.01 20.72 3.64
C GLY A 28 -3.92 20.42 2.44
N GLY A 29 -5.24 20.55 2.67
CA GLY A 29 -6.20 20.95 1.63
C GLY A 29 -5.88 22.36 1.10
N ALA A 30 -6.70 22.87 0.17
CA ALA A 30 -6.50 24.20 -0.42
C ALA A 30 -6.51 25.32 0.65
N GLY A 31 -5.34 25.67 1.20
CA GLY A 31 -5.18 26.64 2.28
C GLY A 31 -3.99 26.41 3.22
N GLY A 32 -3.45 25.19 3.30
CA GLY A 32 -2.32 24.84 4.18
C GLY A 32 -2.74 24.42 5.59
N ALA A 33 -2.09 23.38 6.12
CA ALA A 33 -2.23 22.71 7.42
C ALA A 33 -3.64 22.31 7.92
N GLY A 34 -4.74 22.71 7.28
CA GLY A 34 -6.10 22.22 7.63
C GLY A 34 -6.62 22.57 9.03
N ALA A 35 -5.81 23.21 9.88
CA ALA A 35 -6.17 23.51 11.26
C ALA A 35 -7.47 24.31 11.38
N ASP A 36 -8.34 23.87 12.28
CA ASP A 36 -9.63 24.47 12.57
C ASP A 36 -9.51 25.55 13.64
N VAL A 37 -10.25 26.65 13.45
CA VAL A 37 -10.39 27.69 14.48
C VAL A 37 -11.61 27.38 15.33
N LYS A 38 -11.39 27.07 16.60
CA LYS A 38 -12.47 26.91 17.57
C LYS A 38 -13.06 28.28 17.93
N GLY A 39 -14.39 28.32 18.06
CA GLY A 39 -15.11 29.46 18.62
C GLY A 39 -14.90 29.61 20.13
N ALA A 40 -15.64 30.53 20.74
CA ALA A 40 -15.53 30.80 22.19
C ALA A 40 -15.95 29.62 23.08
N ASP A 41 -16.78 28.72 22.56
CA ASP A 41 -17.37 27.58 23.28
C ASP A 41 -16.68 26.25 23.01
N ASP A 42 -15.47 26.30 22.44
CA ASP A 42 -14.74 25.14 21.90
C ASP A 42 -15.54 24.39 20.81
N ALA A 43 -14.89 23.43 20.16
CA ALA A 43 -15.53 22.54 19.20
C ALA A 43 -14.93 21.14 19.30
N ALA A 44 -15.77 20.14 19.06
CA ALA A 44 -15.42 18.73 19.04
C ALA A 44 -16.06 18.03 17.83
N VAL A 45 -15.47 16.93 17.37
CA VAL A 45 -16.09 16.07 16.36
C VAL A 45 -17.33 15.43 16.96
N SER A 46 -18.43 15.51 16.24
CA SER A 46 -19.74 14.98 16.64
C SER A 46 -20.24 13.83 15.76
N GLN A 47 -19.71 13.73 14.54
CA GLN A 47 -20.07 12.73 13.56
C GLN A 47 -18.94 12.55 12.55
N VAL A 48 -18.77 11.32 12.07
CA VAL A 48 -17.94 11.00 10.91
C VAL A 48 -18.74 10.12 9.95
N VAL A 49 -18.62 10.41 8.66
CA VAL A 49 -19.24 9.68 7.55
C VAL A 49 -18.14 9.22 6.59
N GLY A 50 -18.03 7.92 6.36
CA GLY A 50 -17.14 7.29 5.40
C GLY A 50 -17.85 6.84 4.12
N PHE A 51 -17.27 5.84 3.46
CA PHE A 51 -17.72 5.35 2.16
C PHE A 51 -19.11 4.69 2.24
N ASN A 52 -19.90 4.82 1.17
CA ASN A 52 -21.27 4.30 1.06
C ASN A 52 -22.20 4.65 2.25
N GLY A 53 -21.96 5.79 2.91
CA GLY A 53 -22.78 6.26 4.03
C GLY A 53 -22.51 5.56 5.36
N SER A 54 -21.38 4.84 5.50
CA SER A 54 -20.89 4.37 6.80
C SER A 54 -20.80 5.56 7.76
N THR A 55 -21.65 5.61 8.79
CA THR A 55 -21.80 6.78 9.66
C THR A 55 -21.63 6.36 11.11
N ASP A 56 -20.84 7.12 11.86
CA ASP A 56 -20.74 7.02 13.31
C ASP A 56 -20.97 8.40 13.93
N SER A 57 -21.81 8.44 14.96
CA SER A 57 -22.17 9.65 15.72
C SER A 57 -22.12 9.41 17.23
N ASN A 58 -21.29 8.46 17.69
CA ASN A 58 -21.11 8.16 19.12
C ASN A 58 -19.85 8.86 19.69
N PRO A 59 -19.98 10.05 20.30
CA PRO A 59 -18.83 10.80 20.81
C PRO A 59 -18.12 10.13 22.01
N SER A 60 -18.76 9.14 22.65
CA SER A 60 -18.27 8.50 23.88
C SER A 60 -17.19 7.43 23.65
N GLY A 61 -17.12 6.86 22.44
CA GLY A 61 -16.23 5.74 22.10
C GLY A 61 -15.19 6.05 21.03
N GLY A 62 -15.18 7.28 20.52
CA GLY A 62 -14.56 7.59 19.23
C GLY A 62 -15.42 7.09 18.07
N PHE A 63 -15.18 7.66 16.89
CA PHE A 63 -15.89 7.38 15.66
C PHE A 63 -15.11 6.34 14.86
N THR A 64 -15.77 5.28 14.38
CA THR A 64 -15.16 4.29 13.48
C THR A 64 -16.00 4.14 12.22
N VAL A 65 -15.41 4.42 11.07
CA VAL A 65 -16.07 4.30 9.76
C VAL A 65 -15.19 3.58 8.75
N ALA A 66 -15.83 2.88 7.83
CA ALA A 66 -15.15 2.24 6.71
C ALA A 66 -14.97 3.25 5.56
N GLY A 67 -13.76 3.29 5.00
CA GLY A 67 -13.47 3.85 3.69
C GLY A 67 -13.69 2.81 2.59
N GLN A 68 -13.35 3.17 1.36
CA GLN A 68 -13.32 2.22 0.25
C GLN A 68 -12.10 1.31 0.32
N TYR A 69 -10.95 1.82 0.79
CA TYR A 69 -9.67 1.10 0.80
C TYR A 69 -9.11 0.83 2.21
N GLY A 70 -9.56 1.57 3.22
CA GLY A 70 -9.11 1.43 4.59
C GLY A 70 -10.20 1.76 5.62
N ASN A 71 -9.82 1.75 6.89
CA ASN A 71 -10.70 2.12 8.01
C ASN A 71 -10.16 3.37 8.69
N LEU A 72 -11.06 4.26 9.11
CA LEU A 72 -10.74 5.45 9.90
C LEU A 72 -11.32 5.30 11.30
N THR A 73 -10.48 5.57 12.30
CA THR A 73 -10.91 5.85 13.67
C THR A 73 -10.58 7.31 14.01
N MET A 74 -11.50 8.03 14.66
CA MET A 74 -11.33 9.44 15.02
C MET A 74 -11.88 9.73 16.42
N GLY A 75 -11.18 10.54 17.21
CA GLY A 75 -11.62 11.03 18.51
C GLY A 75 -12.45 12.31 18.43
N PRO A 76 -13.20 12.66 19.48
CA PRO A 76 -13.91 13.95 19.57
C PRO A 76 -12.96 15.16 19.56
N ASP A 77 -11.69 14.97 19.93
CA ASP A 77 -10.62 15.97 19.88
C ASP A 77 -9.96 16.07 18.48
N GLY A 78 -10.46 15.33 17.50
CA GLY A 78 -10.00 15.34 16.12
C GLY A 78 -8.80 14.44 15.86
N GLU A 79 -8.20 13.79 16.87
CA GLU A 79 -7.11 12.83 16.64
C GLU A 79 -7.66 11.66 15.81
N TYR A 80 -6.97 11.29 14.74
CA TYR A 80 -7.38 10.21 13.87
C TYR A 80 -6.26 9.22 13.59
N SER A 81 -6.67 8.02 13.24
CA SER A 81 -5.82 6.96 12.73
C SER A 81 -6.53 6.31 11.55
N TYR A 82 -5.88 6.33 10.38
CA TYR A 82 -6.33 5.63 9.18
C TYR A 82 -5.42 4.44 8.92
N THR A 83 -6.02 3.26 8.73
CA THR A 83 -5.31 2.04 8.35
C THR A 83 -5.80 1.57 6.99
N LEU A 84 -4.90 1.55 6.00
CA LEU A 84 -5.16 0.91 4.72
C LEU A 84 -5.36 -0.59 4.94
N THR A 85 -6.42 -1.17 4.38
CA THR A 85 -6.71 -2.62 4.52
C THR A 85 -6.73 -3.33 3.18
N ALA A 86 -6.95 -2.61 2.08
CA ALA A 86 -6.86 -3.12 0.73
C ALA A 86 -5.43 -3.56 0.41
N ALA A 87 -5.27 -4.78 -0.10
CA ALA A 87 -3.97 -5.32 -0.52
C ALA A 87 -3.45 -4.68 -1.81
N SER A 88 -4.35 -4.18 -2.65
CA SER A 88 -3.99 -3.38 -3.81
C SER A 88 -5.06 -2.34 -4.13
N VAL A 89 -4.62 -1.20 -4.66
CA VAL A 89 -5.47 -0.05 -4.99
C VAL A 89 -5.13 0.49 -6.38
N PRO A 90 -6.10 1.02 -7.14
CA PRO A 90 -5.81 1.65 -8.43
C PRO A 90 -4.95 2.91 -8.26
N VAL A 91 -4.18 3.25 -9.30
CA VAL A 91 -3.40 4.49 -9.33
C VAL A 91 -4.30 5.70 -9.08
N GLY A 92 -3.92 6.55 -8.12
CA GLY A 92 -4.69 7.74 -7.75
C GLY A 92 -5.89 7.44 -6.83
N ALA A 93 -5.92 6.27 -6.19
CA ALA A 93 -6.93 5.94 -5.19
C ALA A 93 -6.94 6.94 -4.03
N THR A 94 -8.14 7.25 -3.54
CA THR A 94 -8.37 8.13 -2.40
C THR A 94 -9.52 7.60 -1.55
N ASP A 95 -9.40 7.73 -0.23
CA ASP A 95 -10.54 7.65 0.69
C ASP A 95 -10.93 9.06 1.16
N VAL A 96 -12.23 9.35 1.20
CA VAL A 96 -12.75 10.64 1.68
C VAL A 96 -13.73 10.39 2.83
N PHE A 97 -13.48 11.07 3.94
CA PHE A 97 -14.31 11.02 5.14
C PHE A 97 -14.83 12.42 5.45
N THR A 98 -16.14 12.56 5.66
CA THR A 98 -16.74 13.82 6.12
C THR A 98 -16.84 13.79 7.63
N TYR A 99 -16.23 14.75 8.32
CA TYR A 99 -16.36 14.93 9.76
C TYR A 99 -17.14 16.21 10.06
N THR A 100 -17.89 16.22 11.16
CA THR A 100 -18.71 17.37 11.57
C THR A 100 -18.23 17.87 12.92
N LEU A 101 -17.69 19.08 12.95
CA LEU A 101 -17.44 19.79 14.20
C LEU A 101 -18.73 20.35 14.76
N LYS A 102 -18.87 20.31 16.07
CA LYS A 102 -19.99 20.87 16.81
C LYS A 102 -19.49 21.61 18.04
N ASP A 103 -19.99 22.82 18.26
CA ASP A 103 -19.67 23.63 19.43
C ASP A 103 -20.71 23.50 20.56
N GLY A 104 -20.53 24.30 21.62
CA GLY A 104 -21.32 24.23 22.84
C GLY A 104 -22.79 24.64 22.69
N ASP A 105 -23.18 25.41 21.68
CA ASP A 105 -24.57 25.83 21.44
C ASP A 105 -25.29 25.03 20.34
N ASN A 106 -24.59 24.03 19.80
CA ASN A 106 -25.00 23.07 18.78
C ASN A 106 -24.89 23.54 17.33
N ASP A 107 -24.16 24.61 17.05
CA ASP A 107 -23.80 24.93 15.68
C ASP A 107 -22.85 23.86 15.13
N THR A 108 -23.07 23.48 13.87
CA THR A 108 -22.33 22.39 13.21
C THR A 108 -21.63 22.88 11.96
N ASP A 109 -20.40 22.43 11.77
CA ASP A 109 -19.59 22.80 10.61
C ASP A 109 -18.89 21.55 10.02
N PRO A 110 -19.35 21.02 8.88
CA PRO A 110 -18.79 19.84 8.25
C PRO A 110 -17.58 20.16 7.36
N ALA A 111 -16.58 19.29 7.39
CA ALA A 111 -15.42 19.32 6.50
C ALA A 111 -14.98 17.89 6.13
N THR A 112 -13.97 17.77 5.28
CA THR A 112 -13.49 16.47 4.80
C THR A 112 -12.04 16.20 5.16
N LEU A 113 -11.75 14.97 5.57
CA LEU A 113 -10.41 14.38 5.59
C LEU A 113 -10.24 13.50 4.34
N THR A 114 -9.29 13.86 3.47
CA THR A 114 -8.96 13.10 2.26
C THR A 114 -7.65 12.33 2.43
N ILE A 115 -7.69 11.00 2.36
CA ILE A 115 -6.49 10.15 2.38
C ILE A 115 -6.11 9.79 0.95
N ASN A 116 -4.97 10.31 0.48
CA ASN A 116 -4.41 9.95 -0.81
C ASN A 116 -3.58 8.67 -0.70
N ILE A 117 -3.82 7.69 -1.55
CA ILE A 117 -3.11 6.41 -1.48
C ILE A 117 -2.04 6.38 -2.58
N GLY A 118 -0.81 6.65 -2.17
CA GLY A 118 0.36 6.55 -3.02
C GLY A 118 0.63 5.10 -3.42
N GLN A 119 1.03 4.89 -4.66
CA GLN A 119 1.44 3.56 -5.13
C GLN A 119 2.77 3.16 -4.51
N ASP A 120 2.95 1.86 -4.29
CA ASP A 120 4.28 1.34 -3.98
C ASP A 120 5.19 1.53 -5.19
N THR A 121 6.37 2.11 -4.96
CA THR A 121 7.38 2.35 -6.01
C THR A 121 8.45 1.28 -6.04
N ARG A 122 8.43 0.34 -5.09
CA ARG A 122 9.36 -0.77 -5.04
C ARG A 122 9.09 -1.69 -6.23
N THR A 123 10.13 -1.91 -7.03
CA THR A 123 10.05 -2.77 -8.20
C THR A 123 10.85 -4.05 -7.93
N PRO A 124 10.28 -5.24 -8.11
CA PRO A 124 11.03 -6.49 -7.98
C PRO A 124 12.22 -6.55 -8.95
N VAL A 125 13.34 -7.07 -8.49
CA VAL A 125 14.55 -7.24 -9.31
C VAL A 125 14.86 -8.73 -9.47
N LEU A 126 14.99 -9.17 -10.72
CA LEU A 126 15.47 -10.50 -11.08
C LEU A 126 16.96 -10.42 -11.46
N THR A 127 17.79 -11.16 -10.73
CA THR A 127 19.23 -11.28 -11.04
C THR A 127 19.54 -12.71 -11.46
N ILE A 128 20.10 -12.86 -12.67
CA ILE A 128 20.53 -14.12 -13.24
C ILE A 128 22.06 -14.07 -13.36
N GLY A 129 22.74 -15.13 -12.92
CA GLY A 129 24.18 -15.30 -13.10
C GLY A 129 24.58 -15.42 -14.58
N ASN A 130 25.86 -15.31 -14.86
CA ASN A 130 26.39 -15.66 -16.18
C ASN A 130 26.61 -17.18 -16.28
N ALA A 131 26.28 -17.74 -17.44
CA ALA A 131 26.56 -19.13 -17.74
C ALA A 131 27.81 -19.24 -18.63
N THR A 132 28.69 -20.18 -18.31
CA THR A 132 29.74 -20.67 -19.23
C THR A 132 29.37 -22.08 -19.65
N VAL A 133 29.33 -22.33 -20.95
CA VAL A 133 29.11 -23.65 -21.55
C VAL A 133 30.31 -24.00 -22.43
N ASP A 134 30.60 -25.29 -22.57
CA ASP A 134 31.72 -25.76 -23.40
C ASP A 134 31.20 -26.36 -24.73
N GLU A 135 31.84 -25.98 -25.82
CA GLU A 135 31.56 -26.51 -27.16
C GLU A 135 31.93 -28.00 -27.27
N GLU A 136 32.76 -28.54 -26.37
CA GLU A 136 33.08 -29.97 -26.37
C GLU A 136 31.89 -30.89 -26.13
N GLY A 137 30.81 -30.38 -25.52
CA GLY A 137 29.56 -31.09 -25.28
C GLY A 137 28.59 -31.09 -26.46
N LEU A 138 28.89 -30.38 -27.56
CA LEU A 138 27.95 -30.23 -28.66
C LEU A 138 27.84 -31.47 -29.55
N PRO A 139 26.62 -31.81 -30.02
CA PRO A 139 26.42 -32.90 -30.97
C PRO A 139 26.83 -32.48 -32.40
N VAL A 140 26.87 -33.45 -33.31
CA VAL A 140 27.07 -33.22 -34.76
C VAL A 140 26.04 -32.22 -35.29
N ARG A 141 26.48 -31.26 -36.11
CA ARG A 141 25.60 -30.33 -36.82
C ARG A 141 26.01 -30.26 -38.29
N GLY A 142 25.21 -30.81 -39.20
CA GLY A 142 25.54 -30.75 -40.63
C GLY A 142 26.84 -31.48 -40.97
N SER A 143 27.86 -30.75 -41.45
CA SER A 143 29.18 -31.32 -41.78
C SER A 143 30.19 -31.18 -40.63
N GLU A 144 29.80 -30.49 -39.57
CA GLU A 144 30.62 -30.20 -38.41
C GLU A 144 30.62 -31.40 -37.46
N PRO A 145 31.80 -31.99 -37.15
CA PRO A 145 31.91 -33.10 -36.21
C PRO A 145 31.40 -32.75 -34.82
N ALA A 146 31.05 -33.77 -34.04
CA ALA A 146 30.71 -33.60 -32.63
C ALA A 146 31.92 -33.08 -31.83
N GLY A 147 31.65 -32.42 -30.69
CA GLY A 147 32.67 -32.02 -29.74
C GLY A 147 33.41 -33.22 -29.13
N SER A 148 34.58 -32.96 -28.55
CA SER A 148 35.46 -34.00 -27.97
C SER A 148 34.82 -34.79 -26.82
N ALA A 149 33.78 -34.24 -26.20
CA ALA A 149 33.03 -34.86 -25.11
C ALA A 149 31.51 -34.83 -25.37
N ALA A 150 31.07 -34.99 -26.63
CA ALA A 150 29.67 -34.83 -27.04
C ALA A 150 28.64 -35.78 -26.38
N ALA A 151 29.11 -36.81 -25.67
CA ALA A 151 28.25 -37.67 -24.85
C ALA A 151 28.04 -37.15 -23.41
N GLY A 152 28.73 -36.07 -23.04
CA GLY A 152 28.61 -35.39 -21.75
C GLY A 152 27.49 -34.36 -21.73
N ASN A 153 27.51 -33.48 -20.73
CA ASN A 153 26.50 -32.45 -20.49
C ASN A 153 27.11 -31.07 -20.15
N SER A 154 28.27 -30.74 -20.73
CA SER A 154 28.97 -29.46 -20.54
C SER A 154 28.33 -28.26 -21.26
N GLU A 155 27.31 -28.53 -22.08
CA GLU A 155 26.40 -27.58 -22.71
C GLU A 155 25.21 -27.16 -21.81
N VAL A 156 24.94 -27.94 -20.74
CA VAL A 156 23.92 -27.66 -19.73
C VAL A 156 24.56 -26.95 -18.55
N PHE A 157 24.05 -25.76 -18.27
CA PHE A 157 24.42 -24.97 -17.11
C PHE A 157 23.30 -24.99 -16.06
N THR A 158 23.64 -25.33 -14.82
CA THR A 158 22.70 -25.34 -13.69
C THR A 158 23.16 -24.33 -12.65
N ASP A 159 22.31 -23.35 -12.37
CA ASP A 159 22.56 -22.34 -11.34
C ASP A 159 21.25 -21.82 -10.76
N SER A 160 21.36 -21.02 -9.72
CA SER A 160 20.28 -20.29 -9.09
C SER A 160 20.15 -18.88 -9.69
N PHE A 161 18.94 -18.33 -9.63
CA PHE A 161 18.69 -16.90 -9.79
C PHE A 161 18.10 -16.37 -8.49
N THR A 162 18.23 -15.06 -8.27
CA THR A 162 17.63 -14.39 -7.11
C THR A 162 16.50 -13.48 -7.58
N VAL A 163 15.35 -13.58 -6.92
CA VAL A 163 14.26 -12.61 -7.02
C VAL A 163 14.25 -11.80 -5.73
N ASN A 164 14.56 -10.51 -5.83
CA ASN A 164 14.41 -9.57 -4.73
C ASN A 164 13.06 -8.85 -4.88
N THR A 165 12.11 -9.16 -4.00
CA THR A 165 10.78 -8.54 -3.97
C THR A 165 10.73 -7.22 -3.21
N GLN A 166 11.88 -6.69 -2.75
CA GLN A 166 11.96 -5.43 -2.03
C GLN A 166 11.07 -5.38 -0.76
N GLY A 167 10.85 -6.55 -0.15
CA GLY A 167 10.02 -6.69 1.05
C GLY A 167 8.54 -6.96 0.78
N GLU A 168 8.15 -7.19 -0.48
CA GLU A 168 6.81 -7.63 -0.85
C GLU A 168 6.69 -9.17 -0.91
N ASN A 169 5.46 -9.67 -0.93
CA ASN A 169 5.18 -11.11 -1.03
C ASN A 169 5.23 -11.58 -2.50
N LEU A 170 6.02 -12.62 -2.77
CA LEU A 170 5.97 -13.33 -4.06
C LEU A 170 4.87 -14.39 -4.03
N THR A 171 3.79 -14.18 -4.77
CA THR A 171 2.62 -15.09 -4.78
C THR A 171 2.69 -16.17 -5.85
N GLY A 172 3.51 -15.97 -6.88
CA GLY A 172 3.71 -16.93 -7.96
C GLY A 172 4.92 -16.58 -8.80
N LEU A 173 5.48 -17.61 -9.44
CA LEU A 173 6.57 -17.50 -10.38
C LEU A 173 6.26 -18.40 -11.57
N THR A 174 6.33 -17.87 -12.80
CA THR A 174 6.12 -18.67 -14.00
C THR A 174 7.41 -18.75 -14.81
N ILE A 175 7.94 -19.96 -15.02
CA ILE A 175 9.14 -20.21 -15.83
C ILE A 175 8.77 -21.19 -16.94
N GLY A 176 8.97 -20.80 -18.20
CA GLY A 176 8.69 -21.67 -19.35
C GLY A 176 7.24 -22.18 -19.42
N GLY A 177 6.27 -21.41 -18.91
CA GLY A 177 4.86 -21.80 -18.82
C GLY A 177 4.50 -22.64 -17.59
N GLN A 178 5.49 -23.08 -16.81
CA GLN A 178 5.28 -23.80 -15.55
C GLN A 178 5.09 -22.81 -14.40
N VAL A 179 3.99 -22.97 -13.67
CA VAL A 179 3.66 -22.12 -12.52
C VAL A 179 4.19 -22.75 -11.23
N TYR A 180 4.95 -21.97 -10.49
CA TYR A 180 5.46 -22.27 -9.16
C TYR A 180 4.69 -21.42 -8.16
N ASN A 181 3.76 -22.05 -7.45
CA ASN A 181 3.03 -21.40 -6.36
C ASN A 181 3.94 -21.35 -5.13
N LEU A 182 4.29 -20.14 -4.68
CA LEU A 182 5.10 -19.95 -3.48
C LEU A 182 4.16 -19.65 -2.32
N VAL A 183 3.93 -20.63 -1.45
CA VAL A 183 3.33 -20.37 -0.13
C VAL A 183 4.40 -19.74 0.77
N SER A 184 4.05 -18.60 1.37
CA SER A 184 4.91 -17.74 2.18
C SER A 184 5.97 -18.51 2.99
N GLY A 185 7.26 -18.28 2.69
CA GLY A 185 8.39 -18.74 3.50
C GLY A 185 9.07 -20.05 3.07
N GLY A 186 8.63 -20.71 2.00
CA GLY A 186 9.21 -22.00 1.59
C GLY A 186 10.31 -21.89 0.53
N SER A 187 11.55 -22.22 0.91
CA SER A 187 12.54 -22.74 -0.05
C SER A 187 11.95 -24.02 -0.67
N GLN A 188 11.72 -24.03 -1.98
CA GLN A 188 11.40 -25.26 -2.70
C GLN A 188 12.67 -25.72 -3.42
N THR A 189 13.23 -26.84 -2.94
CA THR A 189 14.30 -27.61 -3.56
C THR A 189 13.76 -28.43 -4.73
#